data_AF-A0A820XU00-F1
#
_entry.id   AF-A0A820XU00-F1
#
_cell.length_a   1.000
_cell.length_b   1.000
_cell.length_c   1.000
_cell.angle_alpha   90.00
_cell.angle_beta   90.00
_cell.angle_gamma   90.00
#
_symmetry.space_group_name_H-M   'P 1'
#
loop_
_entity.id
_entity.type
_entity.pdbx_description
1 polymer ?
#
loop_
_entity_poly.entity_id
_entity_poly.type
_entity_poly.pdbx_seq_one_letter_code
_entity_poly.pdbx_strand_id
1 'polypeptide(L)'
;TLVRCCFISPFTRAQIYAENKLTSNESNGSFKEAASIDYPIDEDAMIHIPGIVREFACEALFAQNIDGRSIATLVLDSLLEAPIDFRRQLADNILVIGGTAMMSGFLHRFNAELIHLANLPAYINRLVIKQFRFHSPPAHLNYTAWLGGSMFGALDVLESQSIQRKT
;
A
#
# COMPACT_ATOMS: atom_id res chain seq x y z
N THR A 1 12.41 -18.56 -13.79
CA THR A 1 11.39 -18.15 -12.80
C THR A 1 11.57 -16.68 -12.52
N LEU A 2 10.56 -15.83 -12.75
CA LEU A 2 10.64 -14.39 -12.44
C LEU A 2 10.86 -14.23 -10.93
N VAL A 3 12.09 -13.87 -10.53
CA VAL A 3 12.41 -13.63 -9.13
C VAL A 3 11.77 -12.30 -8.74
N ARG A 4 10.71 -12.35 -7.92
CA ARG A 4 10.12 -11.14 -7.34
C ARG A 4 11.13 -10.54 -6.36
N CYS A 5 11.87 -9.54 -6.83
CA CYS A 5 12.96 -8.96 -6.08
C CYS A 5 12.47 -8.19 -4.85
N CYS A 6 11.35 -7.47 -4.96
CA CYS A 6 10.76 -6.74 -3.84
C CYS A 6 9.44 -7.40 -3.39
N PHE A 7 9.21 -7.41 -2.09
CA PHE A 7 7.97 -7.86 -1.47
C PHE A 7 7.69 -7.03 -0.22
N ILE A 8 6.45 -7.07 0.26
CA ILE A 8 6.05 -6.31 1.44
C ILE A 8 6.04 -7.24 2.64
N SER A 9 6.78 -6.82 3.68
CA SER A 9 6.83 -7.53 4.95
C SER A 9 5.50 -7.39 5.71
N PRO A 10 5.10 -8.41 6.49
CA PRO A 10 3.97 -8.29 7.41
C PRO A 10 4.21 -7.19 8.47
N PHE A 11 3.12 -6.62 8.98
CA PHE A 11 3.15 -5.54 9.97
C PHE A 11 3.96 -5.89 11.22
N THR A 12 3.72 -7.07 11.81
CA THR A 12 4.43 -7.54 13.01
C THR A 12 5.93 -7.64 12.79
N ARG A 13 6.35 -7.99 11.58
CA ARG A 13 7.75 -8.10 11.22
C ARG A 13 8.43 -6.73 11.14
N ALA A 14 7.76 -5.75 10.55
CA ALA A 14 8.24 -4.36 10.52
C ALA A 14 8.35 -3.76 11.94
N GLN A 15 7.43 -4.07 12.86
CA GLN A 15 7.50 -3.64 14.25
C GLN A 15 8.75 -4.17 14.95
N ILE A 16 9.04 -5.47 14.80
CA ILE A 16 10.24 -6.08 15.38
C ILE A 16 11.51 -5.41 14.84
N TYR A 17 11.56 -5.08 13.55
CA TYR A 17 12.67 -4.32 12.98
C TYR A 17 12.80 -2.91 13.53
N ALA A 18 11.68 -2.21 13.75
CA ALA A 18 11.68 -0.88 14.36
C ALA A 18 12.18 -0.92 15.81
N GLU A 19 11.72 -1.90 16.60
CA GLU A 19 12.16 -2.13 17.98
C GLU A 19 13.65 -2.45 18.06
N ASN A 20 14.13 -3.37 17.22
CA ASN A 20 15.56 -3.75 17.17
C ASN A 20 16.47 -2.60 16.72
N LYS A 21 15.97 -1.65 15.93
CA LYS A 21 16.74 -0.46 15.53
C LYS A 21 16.88 0.55 16.69
N LEU A 22 15.96 0.52 17.66
CA LEU A 22 15.98 1.37 18.86
C LEU A 22 16.85 0.76 19.97
N THR A 23 16.85 -0.56 20.11
CA THR A 23 17.66 -1.31 21.07
C THR A 23 19.03 -1.65 20.46
N SER A 24 19.86 -0.64 20.27
CA SER A 24 21.20 -0.75 19.66
C SER A 24 22.25 -1.54 20.48
N ASN A 25 21.89 -2.55 21.28
CA ASN A 25 22.84 -3.41 21.97
C ASN A 25 22.23 -4.77 22.39
N GLU A 26 22.86 -5.84 21.90
CA GLU A 26 22.92 -7.20 22.44
C GLU A 26 21.65 -8.08 22.53
N SER A 27 21.54 -8.92 21.48
CA SER A 27 21.41 -10.39 21.55
C SER A 27 20.03 -11.07 21.51
N ASN A 28 19.97 -12.07 20.62
CA ASN A 28 19.26 -13.34 20.77
C ASN A 28 17.75 -13.40 20.51
N GLY A 29 17.31 -12.84 19.38
CA GLY A 29 16.20 -13.42 18.62
C GLY A 29 16.74 -13.91 17.29
N SER A 30 16.70 -15.22 17.00
CA SER A 30 16.98 -15.77 15.68
C SER A 30 15.91 -15.31 14.70
N PHE A 31 15.98 -14.05 14.28
CA PHE A 31 15.11 -13.53 13.24
C PHE A 31 15.65 -14.02 11.91
N LYS A 32 14.91 -14.92 11.26
CA LYS A 32 15.30 -15.38 9.92
C LYS A 32 15.14 -14.20 8.98
N GLU A 33 16.27 -13.64 8.55
CA GLU A 33 16.31 -12.63 7.50
C GLU A 33 15.72 -13.18 6.21
N ALA A 34 15.19 -12.30 5.37
CA ALA A 34 14.79 -12.69 4.03
C ALA A 34 16.02 -13.23 3.28
N ALA A 35 15.81 -14.17 2.36
CA ALA A 35 16.92 -14.69 1.56
C ALA A 35 17.48 -13.58 0.65
N SER A 36 18.79 -13.42 0.64
CA SER A 36 19.48 -12.63 -0.40
C SER A 36 19.35 -13.32 -1.75
N ILE A 37 19.34 -12.54 -2.82
CA ILE A 37 19.23 -13.04 -4.19
C ILE A 37 20.28 -12.37 -5.08
N ASP A 38 20.73 -13.08 -6.10
CA ASP A 38 21.54 -12.50 -7.15
C ASP A 38 20.62 -12.13 -8.33
N TYR A 39 20.66 -10.87 -8.74
CA TYR A 39 19.85 -10.33 -9.83
C TYR A 39 20.73 -10.09 -11.07
N PRO A 40 20.44 -10.73 -12.22
CA PRO A 40 21.17 -10.49 -13.46
C PRO A 40 20.84 -9.10 -14.02
N ILE A 41 21.86 -8.30 -14.33
CA ILE A 41 21.71 -7.07 -15.12
C ILE A 41 21.93 -7.37 -16.61
N ASP A 42 23.04 -8.04 -16.91
CA ASP A 42 23.52 -8.40 -18.25
C ASP A 42 24.03 -9.85 -18.22
N GLU A 43 24.46 -10.38 -19.38
CA GLU A 43 24.95 -11.76 -19.51
C GLU A 43 26.09 -12.11 -18.53
N ASP A 44 26.97 -11.14 -18.23
CA ASP A 44 28.14 -11.34 -17.36
C ASP A 44 28.08 -10.56 -16.03
N ALA A 45 26.99 -9.82 -15.76
CA ALA A 45 26.89 -8.93 -14.60
C ALA A 45 25.72 -9.31 -13.68
N MET A 46 26.04 -9.68 -12.45
CA MET A 46 25.09 -10.00 -11.38
C MET A 46 25.21 -8.98 -10.24
N ILE A 47 24.08 -8.50 -9.72
CA ILE A 47 24.02 -7.74 -8.47
C ILE A 47 23.56 -8.66 -7.35
N HIS A 48 24.36 -8.76 -6.29
CA HIS A 48 23.90 -9.36 -5.04
C HIS A 48 22.96 -8.38 -4.32
N ILE A 49 21.69 -8.77 -4.15
CA ILE A 49 20.68 -7.99 -3.43
C ILE A 49 20.46 -8.65 -2.05
N PRO A 50 20.91 -8.01 -0.97
CA PRO A 50 20.70 -8.51 0.38
C PRO A 50 19.20 -8.63 0.72
N GLY A 51 18.83 -9.69 1.45
CA GLY A 51 17.44 -9.88 1.88
C GLY A 51 16.85 -8.71 2.66
N ILE A 52 17.66 -8.08 3.51
CA ILE A 52 17.31 -6.87 4.26
C ILE A 52 16.87 -5.74 3.32
N VAL A 53 17.58 -5.49 2.21
CA VAL A 53 17.23 -4.41 1.28
C VAL A 53 15.89 -4.68 0.60
N ARG A 54 15.64 -5.93 0.20
CA ARG A 54 14.39 -6.36 -0.44
C ARG A 54 13.18 -6.12 0.46
N GLU A 55 13.37 -6.32 1.75
CA GLU A 55 12.33 -6.19 2.75
C GLU A 55 12.09 -4.73 3.13
N PHE A 56 13.15 -3.97 3.37
CA PHE A 56 13.07 -2.57 3.81
C PHE A 56 12.72 -1.59 2.68
N ALA A 57 12.95 -1.95 1.41
CA ALA A 57 12.62 -1.08 0.28
C ALA A 57 11.15 -0.62 0.29
N CYS A 58 10.23 -1.50 0.70
CA CYS A 58 8.80 -1.18 0.74
C CYS A 58 8.37 -0.48 2.04
N GLU A 59 9.21 -0.43 3.08
CA GLU A 59 8.88 0.26 4.33
C GLU A 59 8.71 1.77 4.11
N ALA A 60 9.32 2.35 3.08
CA ALA A 60 9.13 3.74 2.70
C ALA A 60 7.65 4.11 2.43
N LEU A 61 6.78 3.15 2.12
CA LEU A 61 5.35 3.38 1.91
C LEU A 61 4.58 3.53 3.24
N PHE A 62 5.06 2.88 4.30
CA PHE A 62 4.36 2.75 5.58
C PHE A 62 5.02 3.55 6.71
N ALA A 63 6.32 3.79 6.61
CA ALA A 63 7.04 4.70 7.49
C ALA A 63 6.46 6.11 7.38
N GLN A 64 6.19 6.72 8.53
CA GLN A 64 5.76 8.11 8.57
C GLN A 64 6.91 9.01 8.13
N ASN A 65 6.62 9.91 7.19
CA ASN A 65 7.56 10.94 6.75
C ASN A 65 7.76 12.02 7.83
N ILE A 66 8.51 13.07 7.50
CA ILE A 66 8.78 14.20 8.41
C ILE A 66 7.48 14.87 8.89
N ASP A 67 6.42 14.83 8.07
CA ASP A 67 5.10 15.38 8.38
C ASP A 67 4.18 14.38 9.12
N GLY A 68 4.70 13.21 9.52
CA GLY A 68 3.90 12.17 10.17
C GLY A 68 2.99 11.39 9.23
N ARG A 69 3.15 11.50 7.91
CA ARG A 69 2.26 10.92 6.90
C ARG A 69 2.83 9.64 6.27
N SER A 70 1.97 8.65 6.07
CA SER A 70 2.20 7.44 5.28
C SER A 70 0.99 7.18 4.37
N ILE A 71 1.06 6.17 3.50
CA ILE A 71 -0.08 5.84 2.63
C ILE A 71 -1.34 5.49 3.44
N ALA A 72 -1.19 4.88 4.61
CA ALA A 72 -2.30 4.53 5.48
C ALA A 72 -2.89 5.76 6.18
N THR A 73 -2.06 6.69 6.68
CA THR A 73 -2.58 7.92 7.29
C THR A 73 -3.31 8.79 6.27
N LEU A 74 -2.80 8.86 5.03
CA LEU A 74 -3.45 9.64 3.96
C LEU A 74 -4.89 9.16 3.69
N VAL A 75 -5.14 7.85 3.74
CA VAL A 75 -6.49 7.31 3.58
C VAL A 75 -7.37 7.63 4.79
N LEU A 76 -6.84 7.53 6.02
CA LEU A 76 -7.59 7.89 7.23
C LEU A 76 -7.92 9.39 7.27
N ASP A 77 -6.97 10.25 6.86
CA ASP A 77 -7.17 11.69 6.76
C ASP A 77 -8.23 12.02 5.70
N SER A 78 -8.19 11.35 4.55
CA SER A 78 -9.22 11.50 3.51
C SER A 78 -10.62 11.08 4.00
N LEU A 79 -10.71 10.02 4.82
CA LEU A 79 -11.97 9.63 5.45
C LEU A 79 -12.46 10.66 6.47
N LEU A 80 -11.56 11.36 7.16
CA LEU A 80 -11.92 12.43 8.09
C LEU A 80 -12.42 13.69 7.38
N GLU A 81 -11.90 13.99 6.19
CA GLU A 81 -12.38 15.09 5.36
C GLU A 81 -13.77 14.81 4.79
N ALA A 82 -14.13 13.54 4.58
CA ALA A 82 -15.46 13.18 4.15
C ALA A 82 -16.54 13.48 5.22
N PRO A 83 -17.78 13.80 4.81
CA PRO A 83 -18.90 13.98 5.74
C PRO A 83 -19.15 12.71 6.57
N ILE A 84 -19.56 12.89 7.83
CA ILE A 84 -19.66 11.80 8.82
C ILE A 84 -20.51 10.63 8.35
N ASP A 85 -21.58 10.91 7.60
CA ASP A 85 -22.54 9.91 7.12
C ASP A 85 -21.93 8.95 6.08
N PHE A 86 -20.95 9.42 5.30
CA PHE A 86 -20.32 8.61 4.24
C PHE A 86 -19.09 7.84 4.70
N ARG A 87 -18.46 8.22 5.82
CA ARG A 87 -17.16 7.64 6.23
C ARG A 87 -17.18 6.12 6.34
N ARG A 88 -18.25 5.57 6.93
CA ARG A 88 -18.41 4.11 7.05
C ARG A 88 -18.56 3.45 5.69
N GLN A 89 -19.38 4.02 4.82
CA GLN A 89 -19.59 3.49 3.47
C GLN A 89 -18.29 3.51 2.66
N LEU A 90 -17.49 4.58 2.77
CA LEU A 90 -16.19 4.67 2.09
C LEU A 90 -15.18 3.64 2.63
N ALA A 91 -15.14 3.42 3.96
CA ALA A 91 -14.26 2.41 4.56
C ALA A 91 -14.68 0.96 4.22
N ASP A 92 -15.98 0.70 4.03
CA ASP A 92 -16.50 -0.58 3.57
C ASP A 92 -16.34 -0.78 2.04
N ASN A 93 -15.87 0.22 1.29
CA ASN A 93 -15.75 0.17 -0.17
C ASN A 93 -14.42 0.73 -0.67
N ILE A 94 -13.31 0.20 -0.17
CA ILE A 94 -11.97 0.61 -0.62
C ILE A 94 -11.57 -0.18 -1.86
N LEU A 95 -11.20 0.54 -2.91
CA LEU A 95 -10.61 -0.03 -4.12
C LEU A 95 -9.15 0.43 -4.23
N VAL A 96 -8.22 -0.51 -4.26
CA VAL A 96 -6.78 -0.21 -4.40
C VAL A 96 -6.32 -0.65 -5.79
N ILE A 97 -5.80 0.30 -6.56
CA ILE A 97 -5.32 0.09 -7.93
C ILE A 97 -3.89 0.64 -8.10
N GLY A 98 -3.28 0.38 -9.25
CA GLY A 98 -1.92 0.82 -9.60
C GLY A 98 -0.88 -0.30 -9.50
N GLY A 99 0.30 -0.04 -10.08
CA GLY A 99 1.41 -1.01 -10.11
C GLY A 99 1.96 -1.36 -8.72
N THR A 100 2.08 -0.37 -7.84
CA THR A 100 2.56 -0.55 -6.45
C THR A 100 1.67 -1.51 -5.65
N ALA A 101 0.36 -1.47 -5.88
CA ALA A 101 -0.60 -2.35 -5.21
C ALA A 101 -0.45 -3.83 -5.61
N MET A 102 0.22 -4.12 -6.74
CA MET A 102 0.49 -5.51 -7.19
C MET A 102 1.64 -6.17 -6.43
N MET A 103 2.36 -5.44 -5.57
CA MET A 103 3.41 -6.03 -4.74
C MET A 103 2.83 -7.10 -3.81
N SER A 104 3.57 -8.21 -3.68
CA SER A 104 3.12 -9.34 -2.88
C SER A 104 3.04 -8.96 -1.41
N GLY A 105 1.88 -9.17 -0.80
CA GLY A 105 1.62 -8.81 0.60
C GLY A 105 1.07 -7.40 0.82
N PHE A 106 0.93 -6.57 -0.23
CA PHE A 106 0.50 -5.17 -0.10
C PHE A 106 -0.81 -5.01 0.67
N LEU A 107 -1.90 -5.63 0.19
CA LEU A 107 -3.23 -5.45 0.79
C LEU A 107 -3.28 -5.93 2.24
N HIS A 108 -2.59 -7.01 2.56
CA HIS A 108 -2.55 -7.55 3.92
C HIS A 108 -1.85 -6.58 4.88
N ARG A 109 -0.66 -6.10 4.50
CA ARG A 109 0.07 -5.08 5.28
C ARG A 109 -0.72 -3.79 5.39
N PHE A 110 -1.26 -3.30 4.28
CA PHE A 110 -2.02 -2.05 4.24
C PHE A 110 -3.27 -2.09 5.13
N ASN A 111 -4.03 -3.19 5.12
CA ASN A 111 -5.17 -3.35 6.03
C ASN A 111 -4.74 -3.36 7.50
N ALA A 112 -3.65 -4.07 7.83
CA ALA A 112 -3.14 -4.10 9.20
C ALA A 112 -2.72 -2.70 9.69
N GLU A 113 -2.07 -1.92 8.84
CA GLU A 113 -1.68 -0.53 9.13
C GLU A 113 -2.90 0.37 9.35
N LEU A 114 -3.92 0.28 8.48
CA LEU A 114 -5.15 1.05 8.63
C LEU A 114 -5.87 0.73 9.95
N ILE A 115 -5.99 -0.56 10.31
CA ILE A 115 -6.61 -0.98 11.56
C ILE A 115 -5.78 -0.49 12.75
N HIS A 116 -4.46 -0.62 12.69
CA HIS A 116 -3.57 -0.15 13.77
C HIS A 116 -3.71 1.35 14.00
N LEU A 117 -3.56 2.14 12.93
CA LEU A 117 -3.63 3.60 13.00
C LEU A 117 -5.02 4.11 13.38
N ALA A 118 -6.10 3.48 12.90
CA ALA A 118 -7.47 3.85 13.27
C ALA A 118 -7.74 3.71 14.78
N ASN A 119 -7.03 2.82 15.47
CA ASN A 119 -7.13 2.64 16.92
C ASN A 119 -6.27 3.63 17.73
N LEU A 120 -5.42 4.43 17.10
CA LEU A 120 -4.62 5.43 17.81
C LEU A 120 -5.48 6.63 18.27
N PRO A 121 -5.08 7.32 19.35
CA PRO A 121 -5.83 8.48 19.88
C PRO A 121 -6.13 9.58 18.85
N ALA A 122 -5.26 9.72 17.84
CA ALA A 122 -5.43 10.68 16.75
C ALA A 122 -6.68 10.42 15.89
N TYR A 123 -7.10 9.15 15.76
CA TYR A 123 -8.18 8.73 14.86
C TYR A 123 -9.38 8.15 15.61
N ILE A 124 -9.19 7.40 16.69
CA ILE A 124 -10.26 6.61 17.35
C ILE A 124 -11.48 7.43 17.76
N ASN A 125 -11.27 8.68 18.22
CA ASN A 125 -12.35 9.57 18.67
C ASN A 125 -13.14 10.20 17.51
N ARG A 126 -12.58 10.20 16.29
CA ARG A 126 -13.11 10.90 15.11
C ARG A 126 -13.55 9.93 14.00
N LEU A 127 -12.91 8.77 13.92
CA LEU A 127 -13.20 7.65 13.03
C LEU A 127 -13.65 6.46 13.87
N VAL A 128 -14.96 6.31 14.05
CA VAL A 128 -15.55 5.12 14.70
C VAL A 128 -15.65 3.98 13.68
N ILE A 129 -14.51 3.62 13.07
CA ILE A 129 -14.40 2.62 12.00
C ILE A 129 -13.52 1.48 12.51
N LYS A 130 -14.09 0.28 12.58
CA LYS A 130 -13.41 -0.92 13.11
C LYS A 130 -12.88 -1.86 12.04
N GLN A 131 -13.38 -1.72 10.82
CA GLN A 131 -13.09 -2.63 9.72
C GLN A 131 -12.95 -1.83 8.43
N PHE A 132 -12.06 -2.30 7.56
CA PHE A 132 -11.87 -1.80 6.22
C PHE A 132 -12.10 -2.96 5.26
N ARG A 133 -12.91 -2.75 4.21
CA ARG A 133 -13.22 -3.79 3.22
C ARG A 133 -12.67 -3.39 1.87
N PHE A 134 -12.02 -4.35 1.23
CA PHE A 134 -11.33 -4.18 -0.04
C PHE A 134 -12.07 -4.92 -1.14
N HIS A 135 -12.35 -4.21 -2.23
CA HIS A 135 -12.92 -4.81 -3.42
C HIS A 135 -11.85 -5.11 -4.45
N SER A 136 -11.97 -6.26 -5.12
CA SER A 136 -11.09 -6.63 -6.22
C SER A 136 -11.72 -6.20 -7.54
N PRO A 137 -10.99 -5.47 -8.40
CA PRO A 137 -11.48 -5.14 -9.73
C PRO A 137 -11.47 -6.37 -10.66
N PRO A 138 -12.22 -6.34 -11.77
CA PRO A 138 -12.23 -7.44 -12.75
C PRO A 138 -10.93 -7.55 -13.58
N ALA A 139 -10.03 -6.58 -13.46
CA ALA A 139 -8.76 -6.48 -14.19
C ALA A 139 -7.56 -6.52 -13.25
N HIS A 140 -6.34 -6.67 -13.79
CA HIS A 140 -5.15 -6.44 -12.99
C HIS A 140 -5.07 -4.98 -12.51
N LEU A 141 -4.51 -4.80 -11.31
CA LEU A 141 -4.53 -3.53 -10.61
C LEU A 141 -3.81 -2.40 -11.37
N ASN A 142 -2.76 -2.72 -12.14
CA ASN A 142 -1.96 -1.74 -12.89
C ASN A 142 -2.71 -1.04 -14.02
N TYR A 143 -3.72 -1.68 -14.64
CA TYR A 143 -4.49 -1.08 -15.74
C TYR A 143 -5.99 -0.95 -15.45
N THR A 144 -6.42 -1.19 -14.21
CA THR A 144 -7.84 -1.04 -13.81
C THR A 144 -8.36 0.37 -14.10
N ALA A 145 -7.56 1.42 -13.86
CA ALA A 145 -7.93 2.79 -14.20
C ALA A 145 -8.20 2.96 -15.71
N TRP A 146 -7.36 2.36 -16.55
CA TRP A 146 -7.50 2.43 -18.00
C TRP A 146 -8.72 1.66 -18.51
N LEU A 147 -9.02 0.50 -17.91
CA LEU A 147 -10.26 -0.22 -18.16
C LEU A 147 -11.49 0.63 -17.81
N GLY A 148 -11.48 1.31 -16.66
CA GLY A 148 -12.55 2.22 -16.26
C GLY A 148 -12.78 3.36 -17.27
N GLY A 149 -11.70 3.99 -17.74
CA GLY A 149 -11.79 5.01 -18.80
C GLY A 149 -12.30 4.46 -20.13
N SER A 150 -11.87 3.26 -20.52
CA SER A 150 -12.34 2.59 -21.73
C SER A 150 -13.83 2.24 -21.66
N MET A 151 -14.30 1.78 -20.49
CA MET A 151 -15.72 1.52 -20.24
C MET A 151 -16.53 2.80 -20.27
N PHE A 152 -16.06 3.87 -19.60
CA PHE A 152 -16.75 5.15 -19.59
C PHE A 152 -16.85 5.76 -21.00
N GLY A 153 -15.79 5.64 -21.81
CA GLY A 153 -15.80 6.14 -23.18
C GLY A 153 -16.66 5.33 -24.16
N ALA A 154 -17.09 4.13 -23.77
CA ALA A 154 -18.05 3.33 -24.52
C ALA A 154 -19.51 3.66 -24.16
N LEU A 155 -19.76 4.52 -23.16
CA LEU A 155 -21.10 4.96 -22.80
C LEU A 155 -21.51 6.21 -23.60
N ASP A 156 -22.77 6.27 -24.02
CA ASP A 156 -23.34 7.42 -24.76
C ASP A 156 -23.29 8.75 -23.98
N VAL A 157 -23.11 8.68 -22.65
CA VAL A 157 -23.00 9.85 -21.76
C VAL A 157 -21.75 10.68 -22.09
N LEU A 158 -20.70 10.09 -22.65
CA LEU A 158 -19.43 10.76 -22.94
C LEU A 158 -19.61 11.97 -23.88
N GLU A 159 -20.52 11.88 -24.86
CA GLU A 159 -20.74 12.96 -25.82
C GLU A 159 -21.20 14.26 -25.14
N SER A 160 -21.99 14.14 -24.07
CA SER A 160 -22.52 15.27 -23.31
C SER A 160 -21.54 15.85 -22.28
N GLN A 161 -20.54 15.08 -21.85
CA GLN A 161 -19.61 15.46 -20.79
C GLN A 161 -18.19 15.77 -21.29
N SER A 162 -17.90 15.51 -22.57
CA SER A 162 -16.61 15.80 -23.18
C SER A 162 -16.58 17.19 -23.83
N ILE A 163 -15.39 17.79 -23.86
CA ILE A 163 -15.18 19.09 -24.51
C ILE A 163 -14.91 18.85 -26.00
N GLN A 164 -15.67 19.51 -26.85
CA GLN A 164 -15.45 19.48 -28.30
C GLN A 164 -14.40 20.51 -28.72
N ARG A 165 -13.66 20.21 -29.79
CA ARG A 165 -12.62 21.10 -30.34
C ARG A 165 -13.11 22.52 -30.69
N LYS A 166 -14.40 22.68 -30.97
CA LYS A 166 -15.00 23.95 -31.42
C LYS A 166 -15.48 24.85 -30.27
N THR A 167 -15.35 24.39 -29.03
CA THR A 167 -15.64 25.14 -27.82
C THR A 167 -14.39 25.87 -27.34
#